data_AF-A0A9D8DJX4-F1
#
_entry.id   AF-A0A9D8DJX4-F1
#
_cell.length_a   1.000
_cell.length_b   1.000
_cell.length_c   1.000
_cell.angle_alpha   90.00
_cell.angle_beta   90.00
_cell.angle_gamma   90.00
#
_symmetry.space_group_name_H-M   'P 1'
#
loop_
_entity.id
_entity.type
_entity.pdbx_description
1 polymer ?
#
loop_
_entity_poly.entity_id
_entity_poly.type
_entity_poly.pdbx_seq_one_letter_code
_entity_poly.pdbx_strand_id
1 'polypeptide(L)'
;MAVQHSPLPLGGERSQPGMAPLARCCRRCGIIIGFGDRCDFCLRRPADHEDAPGQHLGRHHTEWIPTVEALIADGDLDAAEFLLWRLVEATEAEARVAQVPPLEQHFRRLGWIARQRGDEALATQLRKRSEKSKASVREAS
;
A
#
# COMPACT_ATOMS: atom_id res chain seq x y z
N MET A 1 -14.30 -14.74 35.59
CA MET A 1 -13.48 -13.51 35.47
C MET A 1 -13.69 -12.97 34.06
N ALA A 2 -14.49 -11.91 33.92
CA ALA A 2 -14.81 -11.30 32.63
C ALA A 2 -13.83 -10.17 32.36
N VAL A 3 -13.11 -10.26 31.24
CA VAL A 3 -12.18 -9.21 30.79
C VAL A 3 -13.02 -8.05 30.24
N GLN A 4 -13.02 -6.93 30.96
CA GLN A 4 -13.64 -5.69 30.51
C GLN A 4 -12.77 -5.09 29.40
N HIS A 5 -13.27 -5.10 28.17
CA HIS A 5 -12.71 -4.26 27.11
C HIS A 5 -13.19 -2.83 27.34
N SER A 6 -12.26 -1.95 27.70
CA SER A 6 -12.50 -0.50 27.68
C SER A 6 -12.83 -0.06 26.25
N PRO A 7 -13.96 0.64 26.00
CA PRO A 7 -14.17 1.31 24.74
C PRO A 7 -13.15 2.45 24.63
N LEU A 8 -12.30 2.40 23.60
CA LEU A 8 -11.46 3.52 23.20
C LEU A 8 -12.33 4.77 22.99
N PRO A 9 -11.85 5.98 23.34
CA PRO A 9 -12.68 7.16 23.38
C PRO A 9 -13.26 7.43 21.99
N LEU A 10 -14.59 7.48 21.94
CA LEU A 10 -15.36 8.06 20.85
C LEU A 10 -14.91 9.51 20.71
N GLY A 11 -14.01 9.77 19.78
CA GLY A 11 -13.57 11.12 19.41
C GLY A 11 -14.69 11.89 18.74
N GLY A 12 -15.65 12.34 19.54
CA GLY A 12 -16.59 13.40 19.20
C GLY A 12 -16.02 14.74 19.66
N GLU A 13 -15.03 15.29 18.94
CA GLU A 13 -14.57 16.66 19.19
C GLU A 13 -14.47 17.45 17.87
N ARG A 14 -15.41 18.39 17.82
CA ARG A 14 -15.56 19.59 16.99
C ARG A 14 -14.36 19.95 16.10
N SER A 15 -14.65 20.09 14.80
CA SER A 15 -13.85 20.82 13.83
C SER A 15 -13.46 22.20 14.37
N GLN A 16 -12.18 22.41 14.69
CA GLN A 16 -11.64 23.75 14.88
C GLN A 16 -11.45 24.41 13.50
N PRO A 17 -11.97 25.63 13.27
CA PRO A 17 -11.71 26.35 12.03
C PRO A 17 -10.33 27.00 12.10
N GLY A 18 -9.39 26.58 11.24
CA GLY A 18 -8.10 27.25 11.09
C GLY A 18 -6.87 26.37 10.85
N MET A 19 -6.97 25.04 10.95
CA MET A 19 -5.87 24.15 10.55
C MET A 19 -6.05 23.70 9.11
N ALA A 20 -4.96 23.72 8.34
CA ALA A 20 -4.87 23.11 7.02
C ALA A 20 -5.51 21.71 7.05
N PRO A 21 -6.20 21.27 5.99
CA PRO A 21 -6.78 19.94 5.97
C PRO A 21 -5.64 18.94 6.14
N LEU A 22 -5.47 18.42 7.35
CA LEU A 22 -4.56 17.32 7.59
C LEU A 22 -5.05 16.21 6.67
N ALA A 23 -4.26 15.88 5.65
CA ALA A 23 -4.46 14.71 4.82
C ALA A 23 -4.78 13.55 5.77
N ARG A 24 -6.01 13.04 5.73
CA ARG A 24 -6.42 11.91 6.58
C ARG A 24 -6.28 10.66 5.77
N CYS A 25 -5.72 9.60 6.35
CA CYS A 25 -5.72 8.31 5.68
C CYS A 25 -7.03 7.57 5.98
N CYS A 26 -7.56 6.86 4.99
CA CYS A 26 -8.68 5.96 5.15
C CYS A 26 -8.30 4.87 6.16
N ARG A 27 -9.11 4.67 7.20
CA ARG A 27 -8.83 3.67 8.26
C ARG A 27 -8.82 2.22 7.76
N ARG A 28 -9.38 1.95 6.58
CA ARG A 28 -9.49 0.60 6.02
C ARG A 28 -8.42 0.28 4.99
N CYS A 29 -7.99 1.24 4.19
CA CYS A 29 -7.03 1.00 3.10
C CYS A 29 -5.80 1.91 3.11
N GLY A 30 -5.70 2.84 4.06
CA GLY A 30 -4.54 3.73 4.21
C GLY A 30 -4.45 4.85 3.15
N ILE A 31 -5.39 4.93 2.20
CA ILE A 31 -5.35 5.98 1.16
C ILE A 31 -5.56 7.37 1.76
N ILE A 32 -4.80 8.36 1.28
CA ILE A 32 -5.04 9.75 1.66
C ILE A 32 -6.37 10.23 1.07
N ILE A 33 -7.21 10.78 1.93
CA ILE A 33 -8.50 11.40 1.62
C ILE A 33 -8.52 12.81 2.19
N GLY A 34 -9.26 13.70 1.52
CA GLY A 34 -9.44 15.08 1.99
C GLY A 34 -10.31 15.19 3.24
N PHE A 35 -11.31 14.31 3.39
CA PHE A 35 -12.25 14.31 4.51
C PHE A 35 -12.87 12.91 4.73
N GLY A 36 -13.22 12.58 5.99
CA GLY A 36 -13.86 11.32 6.39
C GLY A 36 -12.94 10.34 7.13
N ASP A 37 -13.49 9.20 7.54
CA ASP A 37 -12.76 8.00 8.03
C ASP A 37 -12.57 6.95 6.91
N ARG A 38 -13.50 6.98 5.96
CA ARG A 38 -13.72 6.20 4.72
C ARG A 38 -13.23 6.83 3.42
N CYS A 39 -12.51 6.16 2.51
CA CYS A 39 -12.52 6.61 1.11
C CYS A 39 -13.81 6.13 0.39
N ASP A 40 -14.27 6.84 -0.64
CA ASP A 40 -15.47 6.48 -1.42
C ASP A 40 -15.47 5.01 -1.86
N PHE A 41 -14.30 4.48 -2.19
CA PHE A 41 -14.13 3.09 -2.56
C PHE A 41 -14.41 2.15 -1.39
N CYS A 42 -13.77 2.33 -0.24
CA CYS A 42 -13.99 1.50 0.94
C CYS A 42 -15.38 1.64 1.54
N LEU A 43 -16.10 2.73 1.26
CA LEU A 43 -17.49 2.90 1.65
C LEU A 43 -18.44 2.04 0.79
N ARG A 44 -18.11 1.82 -0.49
CA ARG A 44 -18.95 1.07 -1.44
C ARG A 44 -18.51 -0.38 -1.63
N ARG A 45 -17.31 -0.75 -1.17
CA ARG A 45 -16.75 -2.08 -1.33
C ARG A 45 -17.48 -3.12 -0.45
N PRO A 46 -17.97 -4.23 -1.04
CA PRO A 46 -18.47 -5.37 -0.27
C PRO A 46 -17.40 -5.95 0.66
N ALA A 47 -17.81 -6.50 1.81
CA ALA A 47 -16.87 -7.07 2.78
C ALA A 47 -16.08 -8.27 2.19
N ASP A 48 -16.70 -9.02 1.29
CA ASP A 48 -16.19 -10.27 0.70
C ASP A 48 -15.52 -10.07 -0.68
N HIS A 49 -15.10 -8.85 -1.02
CA HIS A 49 -14.45 -8.62 -2.32
C HIS A 49 -13.01 -9.16 -2.32
N GLU A 50 -12.76 -10.17 -3.14
CA GLU A 50 -11.43 -10.65 -3.49
C GLU A 50 -10.78 -9.75 -4.56
N ASP A 51 -9.51 -9.39 -4.34
CA ASP A 51 -8.77 -8.53 -5.26
C ASP A 51 -8.39 -9.33 -6.53
N ALA A 52 -8.63 -8.75 -7.71
CA ALA A 52 -8.17 -9.35 -8.96
C ALA A 52 -6.63 -9.29 -9.07
N PRO A 53 -5.99 -10.11 -9.92
CA PRO A 53 -4.58 -9.95 -10.26
C PRO A 53 -4.28 -8.50 -10.68
N GLY A 54 -3.21 -7.91 -10.14
CA GLY A 54 -2.89 -6.49 -10.36
C GLY A 54 -3.61 -5.52 -9.43
N GLN A 55 -4.53 -5.99 -8.58
CA GLN A 55 -5.25 -5.15 -7.64
C GLN A 55 -4.74 -5.30 -6.21
N HIS A 56 -4.77 -4.18 -5.49
CA HIS A 56 -4.68 -4.14 -4.05
C HIS A 56 -5.85 -3.33 -3.51
N LEU A 57 -6.63 -3.96 -2.65
CA LEU A 57 -7.86 -3.41 -2.09
C LEU A 57 -8.82 -2.89 -3.16
N GLY A 58 -9.04 -3.68 -4.21
CA GLY A 58 -9.94 -3.43 -5.34
C GLY A 58 -9.55 -2.27 -6.26
N ARG A 59 -8.31 -1.78 -6.14
CA ARG A 59 -7.71 -0.77 -7.03
C ARG A 59 -6.50 -1.32 -7.72
N HIS A 60 -6.23 -0.86 -8.94
CA HIS A 60 -5.03 -1.29 -9.66
C HIS A 60 -3.76 -0.83 -8.92
N HIS A 61 -2.71 -1.64 -8.92
CA HIS A 61 -1.50 -1.36 -8.14
C HIS A 61 -0.81 -0.04 -8.54
N THR A 62 -1.07 0.46 -9.74
CA THR A 62 -0.54 1.75 -10.24
C THR A 62 -1.28 2.95 -9.65
N GLU A 63 -2.54 2.80 -9.25
CA GLU A 63 -3.33 3.87 -8.62
C GLU A 63 -2.80 4.25 -7.24
N TRP A 64 -2.03 3.36 -6.61
CA TRP A 64 -1.43 3.57 -5.30
C TRP A 64 -0.12 4.37 -5.34
N ILE A 65 0.44 4.64 -6.53
CA ILE A 65 1.70 5.38 -6.70
C ILE A 65 1.68 6.75 -5.99
N PRO A 66 0.64 7.60 -6.15
CA PRO A 66 0.58 8.88 -5.45
C PRO A 66 0.46 8.74 -3.93
N THR A 67 -0.16 7.66 -3.45
CA THR A 67 -0.27 7.40 -2.00
C THR A 67 1.10 7.03 -1.43
N VAL A 68 1.86 6.18 -2.12
CA VAL A 68 3.24 5.88 -1.72
C VAL A 68 4.11 7.14 -1.69
N GLU A 69 3.98 8.01 -2.70
CA GLU A 69 4.73 9.26 -2.75
C GLU A 69 4.40 10.20 -1.59
N ALA A 70 3.12 10.31 -1.25
CA ALA A 70 2.70 11.12 -0.12
C ALA A 70 3.19 10.54 1.22
N LEU A 71 3.09 9.23 1.43
CA LEU A 71 3.61 8.58 2.65
C LEU A 71 5.12 8.78 2.81
N ILE A 72 5.89 8.69 1.71
CA ILE A 72 7.32 8.98 1.72
C ILE A 72 7.58 10.47 2.03
N ALA A 73 6.80 11.38 1.44
CA ALA A 73 6.93 12.82 1.67
C ALA A 73 6.60 13.21 3.13
N ASP A 74 5.62 12.53 3.74
CA ASP A 74 5.25 12.70 5.15
C ASP A 74 6.25 12.01 6.11
N GLY A 75 7.23 11.26 5.59
CA GLY A 75 8.22 10.53 6.38
C GLY A 75 7.68 9.25 7.02
N ASP A 76 6.45 8.84 6.72
CA ASP A 76 5.85 7.60 7.17
C ASP A 76 6.34 6.41 6.32
N LEU A 77 7.62 6.07 6.53
CA LEU A 77 8.28 4.99 5.79
C LEU A 77 7.70 3.61 6.14
N ASP A 78 7.13 3.43 7.33
CA ASP A 78 6.47 2.18 7.73
C ASP A 78 5.21 1.91 6.92
N ALA A 79 4.33 2.92 6.81
CA ALA A 79 3.13 2.79 5.98
C ALA A 79 3.49 2.67 4.50
N ALA A 80 4.51 3.41 4.03
CA ALA A 80 4.97 3.33 2.65
C ALA A 80 5.52 1.93 2.32
N GLU A 81 6.32 1.35 3.22
CA GLU A 81 6.86 -0.01 3.07
C GLU A 81 5.74 -1.05 3.03
N PHE A 82 4.80 -0.98 3.97
CA PHE A 82 3.67 -1.90 4.03
C PHE A 82 2.86 -1.87 2.73
N LEU A 83 2.53 -0.67 2.23
CA LEU A 83 1.80 -0.52 0.98
C LEU A 83 2.61 -1.08 -0.20
N LEU A 84 3.89 -0.73 -0.31
CA LEU A 84 4.76 -1.21 -1.38
C LEU A 84 4.88 -2.73 -1.43
N TRP A 85 4.91 -3.43 -0.28
CA TRP A 85 4.87 -4.89 -0.25
C TRP A 85 3.61 -5.44 -0.92
N ARG A 86 2.45 -4.84 -0.66
CA ARG A 86 1.18 -5.24 -1.27
C ARG A 86 1.14 -4.94 -2.76
N LEU A 87 1.72 -3.82 -3.19
CA LEU A 87 1.82 -3.50 -4.61
C LEU A 87 2.77 -4.43 -5.37
N VAL A 88 3.84 -4.92 -4.71
CA VAL A 88 4.72 -5.98 -5.26
C VAL A 88 3.93 -7.27 -5.47
N GLU A 89 3.15 -7.70 -4.49
CA GLU A 89 2.30 -8.90 -4.63
C GLU A 89 1.28 -8.75 -5.76
N ALA A 90 0.63 -7.59 -5.85
CA ALA A 90 -0.36 -7.29 -6.88
C ALA A 90 0.26 -7.29 -8.29
N THR A 91 1.40 -6.63 -8.49
CA THR A 91 2.06 -6.59 -9.80
C THR A 91 2.65 -7.94 -10.21
N GLU A 92 3.13 -8.75 -9.26
CA GLU A 92 3.56 -10.13 -9.54
C GLU A 92 2.38 -11.06 -9.88
N ALA A 93 1.20 -10.82 -9.30
CA ALA A 93 -0.02 -11.53 -9.67
C ALA A 93 -0.46 -11.15 -11.09
N GLU A 94 -0.46 -9.87 -11.43
CA GLU A 94 -0.75 -9.40 -12.79
C GLU A 94 0.24 -9.98 -13.80
N ALA A 95 1.53 -9.91 -13.50
CA ALA A 95 2.58 -10.39 -14.38
C ALA A 95 2.41 -11.87 -14.77
N ARG A 96 1.98 -12.70 -13.82
CA ARG A 96 1.70 -14.12 -14.06
C ARG A 96 0.49 -14.37 -14.97
N VAL A 97 -0.52 -13.50 -14.90
CA VAL A 97 -1.78 -13.68 -15.65
C VAL A 97 -1.70 -13.02 -17.03
N ALA A 98 -1.20 -11.79 -17.08
CA ALA A 98 -1.10 -11.00 -18.30
C ALA A 98 0.20 -11.25 -19.08
N GLN A 99 1.13 -12.05 -18.55
CA GLN A 99 2.45 -12.32 -19.16
C GLN A 99 3.23 -11.04 -19.47
N VAL A 100 3.01 -10.00 -18.67
CA VAL A 100 3.76 -8.74 -18.74
C VAL A 100 4.77 -8.69 -17.59
N PRO A 101 5.96 -8.10 -17.78
CA PRO A 101 6.91 -7.93 -16.69
C PRO A 101 6.29 -7.14 -15.52
N PRO A 102 6.57 -7.51 -14.26
CA PRO A 102 6.08 -6.76 -13.11
C PRO A 102 6.68 -5.34 -13.08
N LEU A 103 5.94 -4.41 -12.48
CA LEU A 103 6.37 -3.02 -12.39
C LEU A 103 7.58 -2.87 -11.45
N GLU A 104 8.76 -2.67 -12.04
CA GLU A 104 10.04 -2.58 -11.31
C GLU A 104 10.07 -1.42 -10.30
N GLN A 105 9.32 -0.36 -10.53
CA GLN A 105 9.30 0.83 -9.69
C GLN A 105 8.94 0.49 -8.23
N HIS A 106 8.03 -0.46 -8.00
CA HIS A 106 7.63 -0.89 -6.66
C HIS A 106 8.80 -1.52 -5.91
N PHE A 107 9.52 -2.44 -6.54
CA PHE A 107 10.70 -3.08 -5.98
C PHE A 107 11.82 -2.08 -5.69
N ARG A 108 12.03 -1.10 -6.59
CA ARG A 108 13.06 -0.08 -6.42
C ARG A 108 12.76 0.85 -5.24
N ARG A 109 11.51 1.29 -5.09
CA ARG A 109 11.10 2.14 -3.96
C ARG A 109 11.21 1.37 -2.63
N LEU A 110 10.77 0.12 -2.61
CA LEU A 110 10.89 -0.74 -1.42
C LEU A 110 12.36 -0.99 -1.06
N GLY A 111 13.22 -1.23 -2.07
CA GLY A 111 14.66 -1.34 -1.88
C GLY A 111 15.29 -0.04 -1.37
N TRP A 112 14.83 1.13 -1.83
CA TRP A 112 15.28 2.41 -1.28
C TRP A 112 14.91 2.57 0.19
N ILE A 113 13.68 2.23 0.60
CA ILE A 113 13.26 2.26 2.01
C ILE A 113 14.13 1.30 2.85
N ALA A 114 14.39 0.09 2.37
CA ALA A 114 15.25 -0.88 3.06
C ALA A 114 16.66 -0.31 3.30
N ARG A 115 17.25 0.40 2.33
CA ARG A 115 18.54 1.08 2.49
C ARG A 115 18.50 2.23 3.49
N GLN A 116 17.42 3.01 3.51
CA GLN A 116 17.24 4.07 4.53
C GLN A 116 17.25 3.50 5.95
N ARG A 117 16.82 2.24 6.11
CA ARG A 117 16.81 1.51 7.39
C ARG A 117 18.11 0.74 7.68
N GLY A 118 19.09 0.80 6.78
CA GLY A 118 20.35 0.06 6.90
C GLY A 118 20.24 -1.44 6.56
N ASP A 119 19.11 -1.89 6.01
CA ASP A 119 18.92 -3.29 5.60
C ASP A 119 19.31 -3.50 4.13
N GLU A 120 20.62 -3.54 3.89
CA GLU A 120 21.20 -3.83 2.57
C GLU A 120 20.91 -5.27 2.10
N ALA A 121 20.70 -6.19 3.05
CA ALA A 121 20.35 -7.57 2.74
C ALA A 121 18.97 -7.63 2.09
N LEU A 122 17.98 -6.94 2.66
CA LEU A 122 16.64 -6.83 2.12
C LEU A 122 16.64 -6.12 0.76
N ALA A 123 17.35 -5.01 0.61
CA ALA A 123 17.47 -4.31 -0.67
C ALA A 123 18.03 -5.23 -1.79
N THR A 124 19.00 -6.07 -1.45
CA THR A 124 19.56 -7.07 -2.38
C THR A 124 18.56 -8.17 -2.70
N GLN A 125 17.81 -8.67 -1.72
CA GLN A 125 16.78 -9.68 -1.93
C GLN A 125 15.66 -9.17 -2.83
N LEU A 126 15.21 -7.92 -2.65
CA LEU A 126 14.18 -7.29 -3.48
C LEU A 126 14.61 -7.17 -4.94
N ARG A 127 15.87 -6.81 -5.18
CA ARG A 127 16.43 -6.80 -6.54
C ARG A 127 16.42 -8.20 -7.16
N LYS A 128 16.87 -9.22 -6.42
CA LYS A 128 16.85 -10.62 -6.89
C LYS A 128 15.43 -11.10 -7.18
N ARG A 129 14.45 -10.73 -6.35
CA ARG A 129 13.03 -11.05 -6.54
C ARG A 129 12.49 -10.43 -7.83
N SER A 130 12.74 -9.15 -8.06
CA SER A 130 12.35 -8.47 -9.31
C SER A 130 12.90 -9.19 -10.55
N GLU A 131 14.20 -9.52 -10.55
CA GLU A 131 14.81 -10.22 -11.69
C GLU A 131 14.24 -11.62 -11.88
N LYS A 132 14.00 -12.36 -10.79
CA LYS A 132 13.34 -13.67 -10.85
C LYS A 132 11.94 -13.57 -11.44
N SER A 133 11.13 -12.62 -10.98
CA SER A 133 9.76 -12.44 -11.45
C SER A 133 9.71 -12.03 -12.93
N LYS A 134 10.67 -11.22 -13.41
CA LYS A 134 10.84 -10.94 -14.85
C LYS A 134 11.26 -12.17 -15.65
N ALA A 135 12.19 -12.96 -15.12
CA ALA A 135 12.66 -14.18 -15.80
C ALA A 135 11.52 -15.19 -15.97
N SER A 136 10.71 -15.39 -14.93
CA SER A 136 9.56 -16.29 -14.98
C SER A 136 8.52 -15.91 -16.05
N VAL A 137 8.32 -14.62 -16.33
CA VAL A 137 7.44 -14.17 -17.42
C VAL A 137 8.08 -14.41 -18.79
N ARG A 138 9.40 -14.21 -18.92
CA ARG A 138 10.12 -14.46 -20.18
C ARG A 138 10.14 -15.94 -20.56
N GLU A 139 10.21 -16.83 -19.58
CA GLU A 139 10.17 -18.28 -19.79
C GLU A 139 8.76 -18.79 -20.12
N ALA A 140 7.72 -18.01 -19.78
CA ALA A 140 6.32 -18.36 -19.99
C ALA A 140 5.70 -17.73 -21.25
N SER A 141 6.41 -16.79 -21.89
CA SER A 141 6.08 -16.17 -23.19
C SER A 141 6.65 -16.95 -24.36
#